data_AF-A0A0R1LER9-F1
#
_entry.id   AF-A0A0R1LER9-F1
#
_cell.length_a   1.000
_cell.length_b   1.000
_cell.length_c   1.000
_cell.angle_alpha   90.00
_cell.angle_beta   90.00
_cell.angle_gamma   90.00
#
_symmetry.space_group_name_H-M   'P 1'
#
loop_
_entity.id
_entity.type
_entity.pdbx_description
1 polymer ?
#
loop_
_entity_poly.entity_id
_entity_poly.type
_entity_poly.pdbx_seq_one_letter_code
_entity_poly.pdbx_strand_id
1 'polypeptide(L)'
;MQDFNATQAYMRAYKSGWKTANVNGSGLLAKTSVKKQLAELKEQQKADLYVTAEDIAQGYAKQAFASLGDVIDYKVHTELVTDSDGNVLLDTNDKPIKKHVSDIYLKPSDQIDWSLVQEVHRGKDGLVVKLFDNQRAKAELMKYLKDNKADGDDVTINLIRSDRRNKDGNQRESGQSD
;
A
#
# COMPACT_ATOMS: atom_id res chain seq x y z
N MET A 1 1.47 -22.04 -14.08
CA MET A 1 2.04 -20.91 -14.85
C MET A 1 1.20 -20.76 -16.11
N GLN A 2 0.45 -19.66 -16.23
CA GLN A 2 -0.45 -19.40 -17.35
C GLN A 2 0.31 -18.50 -18.33
N ASP A 3 0.66 -19.03 -19.49
CA ASP A 3 1.54 -18.33 -20.42
C ASP A 3 0.72 -17.49 -21.39
N PHE A 4 0.94 -16.17 -21.37
CA PHE A 4 0.21 -15.19 -22.17
C PHE A 4 0.60 -15.16 -23.66
N ASN A 5 1.39 -16.13 -24.13
CA ASN A 5 1.87 -16.22 -25.51
C ASN A 5 1.08 -17.29 -26.28
N ALA A 6 0.40 -16.87 -27.35
CA ALA A 6 -0.47 -17.70 -28.20
C ALA A 6 0.22 -18.97 -28.75
N THR A 7 1.46 -18.82 -29.22
CA THR A 7 2.27 -19.92 -29.76
C THR A 7 2.59 -20.93 -28.65
N GLN A 8 2.99 -20.45 -27.49
CA GLN A 8 3.33 -21.27 -26.33
C GLN A 8 2.10 -21.96 -25.70
N ALA A 9 0.93 -21.34 -25.77
CA ALA A 9 -0.34 -21.95 -25.36
C ALA A 9 -0.75 -23.07 -26.33
N TYR A 10 -0.64 -22.82 -27.63
CA TYR A 10 -0.95 -23.82 -28.67
C TYR A 10 -0.03 -25.05 -28.58
N MET A 11 1.28 -24.83 -28.39
CA MET A 11 2.24 -25.93 -28.20
C MET A 11 1.88 -26.82 -27.01
N ARG A 12 1.39 -26.25 -25.90
CA ARG A 12 0.98 -27.05 -24.73
C ARG A 12 -0.36 -27.75 -24.91
N ALA A 13 -1.34 -27.08 -25.52
CA ALA A 13 -2.67 -27.66 -25.74
C ALA A 13 -2.64 -28.85 -26.71
N TYR A 14 -1.84 -28.76 -27.77
CA TYR A 14 -1.81 -29.76 -28.85
C TYR A 14 -0.49 -30.55 -28.93
N LYS A 15 0.46 -30.33 -28.00
CA LYS A 15 1.81 -30.94 -28.00
C LYS A 15 2.52 -30.81 -29.36
N SER A 16 2.31 -29.69 -30.05
CA SER A 16 2.81 -29.45 -31.41
C SER A 16 4.17 -28.75 -31.43
N GLY A 17 4.93 -28.93 -32.50
CA GLY A 17 6.19 -28.19 -32.74
C GLY A 17 5.98 -26.68 -32.94
N TRP A 18 7.04 -25.91 -32.72
CA TRP A 18 7.01 -24.44 -32.74
C TRP A 18 6.49 -23.84 -34.05
N LYS A 19 6.92 -24.37 -35.22
CA LYS A 19 6.48 -23.87 -36.53
C LYS A 19 4.96 -23.96 -36.70
N THR A 20 4.37 -25.10 -36.35
CA THR A 20 2.91 -25.32 -36.45
C THR A 20 2.15 -24.43 -35.47
N ALA A 21 2.66 -24.29 -34.24
CA ALA A 21 2.04 -23.44 -33.23
C ALA A 21 2.12 -21.95 -33.56
N ASN A 22 3.22 -21.51 -34.19
CA ASN A 22 3.41 -20.10 -34.54
C ASN A 22 2.44 -19.64 -35.65
N VAL A 23 2.11 -20.55 -36.57
CA VAL A 23 1.14 -20.30 -37.64
C VAL A 23 -0.30 -20.34 -37.12
N ASN A 24 -0.64 -21.28 -36.25
CA ASN A 24 -2.03 -21.52 -35.84
C ASN A 24 -2.44 -20.85 -34.53
N GLY A 25 -1.48 -20.45 -33.69
CA GLY A 25 -1.74 -19.89 -32.36
C GLY A 25 -2.51 -18.56 -32.41
N SER A 26 -2.13 -17.65 -33.30
CA SER A 26 -2.83 -16.37 -33.51
C SER A 26 -4.25 -16.57 -34.07
N GLY A 27 -4.40 -17.50 -35.02
CA GLY A 27 -5.69 -17.87 -35.59
C GLY A 27 -6.66 -18.49 -34.57
N LEU A 28 -6.15 -19.28 -33.63
CA LEU A 28 -6.95 -19.87 -32.56
C LEU A 28 -7.50 -18.79 -31.61
N LEU A 29 -6.68 -17.82 -31.23
CA LEU A 29 -7.12 -16.66 -30.43
C LEU A 29 -8.04 -15.71 -31.20
N ALA A 30 -7.99 -15.71 -32.54
CA ALA A 30 -8.88 -14.90 -33.36
C ALA A 30 -10.32 -15.46 -33.40
N LYS A 31 -10.51 -16.77 -33.15
CA LYS A 31 -11.82 -17.42 -33.17
C LYS A 31 -12.75 -16.83 -32.09
N THR A 32 -13.95 -16.43 -32.52
CA THR A 32 -14.95 -15.77 -31.67
C THR A 32 -15.33 -16.59 -30.44
N SER A 33 -15.45 -17.91 -30.55
CA SER A 33 -15.76 -18.80 -29.42
C SER A 33 -14.66 -18.85 -28.37
N VAL A 34 -13.39 -18.89 -28.80
CA VAL A 34 -12.22 -18.90 -27.91
C VAL A 34 -12.09 -17.55 -27.20
N LYS A 35 -12.31 -16.43 -27.91
CA LYS A 35 -12.35 -15.09 -27.29
C LYS A 35 -13.46 -14.98 -26.25
N LYS A 36 -14.66 -15.48 -26.57
CA LYS A 36 -15.82 -15.46 -25.67
C LYS A 36 -15.54 -16.27 -24.41
N GLN A 37 -15.08 -17.52 -24.53
CA GLN A 37 -14.71 -18.35 -23.38
C GLN A 37 -13.57 -17.74 -22.56
N LEU A 38 -12.58 -17.11 -23.21
CA LEU A 38 -11.51 -16.41 -22.51
C LEU A 38 -12.02 -15.19 -21.73
N ALA A 39 -12.99 -14.45 -22.29
CA ALA A 39 -13.64 -13.34 -21.60
C ALA A 39 -14.46 -13.84 -20.40
N GLU A 40 -15.27 -14.89 -20.60
CA GLU A 40 -16.05 -15.54 -19.53
C GLU A 40 -15.15 -16.08 -18.41
N LEU A 41 -14.05 -16.77 -18.73
CA LEU A 41 -13.09 -17.26 -17.73
C LEU A 41 -12.39 -16.11 -16.99
N LYS A 42 -12.09 -15.00 -17.66
CA LYS A 42 -11.54 -13.80 -17.01
C LYS A 42 -12.58 -13.13 -16.10
N GLU A 43 -13.84 -13.11 -16.52
CA GLU A 43 -14.98 -12.65 -15.71
C GLU A 43 -15.13 -13.52 -14.45
N GLN A 44 -15.09 -14.85 -14.62
CA GLN A 44 -15.16 -15.82 -13.54
C GLN A 44 -13.95 -15.72 -12.61
N GLN A 45 -12.73 -15.58 -13.14
CA GLN A 45 -11.54 -15.35 -12.31
C GLN A 45 -11.63 -14.03 -11.53
N LYS A 46 -12.18 -12.97 -12.11
CA LYS A 46 -12.45 -11.72 -11.37
C LYS A 46 -13.49 -11.93 -10.27
N ALA A 47 -14.54 -12.71 -10.54
CA ALA A 47 -15.54 -13.08 -9.55
C ALA A 47 -14.94 -13.94 -8.42
N ASP A 48 -14.07 -14.90 -8.74
CA ASP A 48 -13.37 -15.77 -7.78
C ASP A 48 -12.32 -15.01 -6.95
N LEU A 49 -11.72 -13.95 -7.50
CA LEU A 49 -10.78 -13.09 -6.78
C LEU A 49 -11.47 -12.17 -5.76
N TYR A 50 -12.80 -12.01 -5.79
CA TYR A 50 -13.57 -11.07 -4.96
C TYR A 50 -13.05 -9.61 -4.95
N VAL A 51 -12.07 -9.26 -5.78
CA VAL A 51 -11.50 -7.91 -5.87
C VAL A 51 -12.28 -7.13 -6.91
N THR A 52 -13.10 -6.22 -6.43
CA THR A 52 -13.84 -5.25 -7.26
C THR A 52 -12.97 -4.04 -7.58
N ALA A 53 -13.40 -3.23 -8.55
CA ALA A 53 -12.74 -1.97 -8.84
C ALA A 53 -12.82 -0.99 -7.65
N GLU A 54 -13.86 -1.13 -6.81
CA GLU A 54 -14.01 -0.39 -5.57
C GLU A 54 -12.97 -0.80 -4.53
N ASP A 55 -12.68 -2.10 -4.37
CA ASP A 55 -11.64 -2.57 -3.44
C ASP A 55 -10.25 -2.03 -3.81
N ILE A 56 -9.96 -1.95 -5.11
CA ILE A 56 -8.72 -1.34 -5.60
C ILE A 56 -8.68 0.15 -5.29
N ALA A 57 -9.80 0.85 -5.48
CA ALA A 57 -9.93 2.28 -5.16
C ALA A 57 -9.77 2.53 -3.65
N GLN A 58 -10.32 1.66 -2.80
CA GLN A 58 -10.12 1.72 -1.35
C GLN A 58 -8.65 1.51 -0.96
N GLY A 59 -7.95 0.58 -1.61
CA GLY A 59 -6.50 0.41 -1.42
C GLY A 59 -5.70 1.67 -1.78
N TYR A 60 -6.02 2.31 -2.90
CA TYR A 60 -5.41 3.58 -3.27
C TYR A 60 -5.79 4.72 -2.33
N ALA A 61 -7.02 4.75 -1.79
CA ALA A 61 -7.43 5.73 -0.81
C ALA A 61 -6.61 5.62 0.48
N LYS A 62 -6.45 4.41 1.00
CA LYS A 62 -5.60 4.13 2.17
C LYS A 62 -4.18 4.65 1.96
N GLN A 63 -3.56 4.31 0.83
CA GLN A 63 -2.20 4.79 0.50
C GLN A 63 -2.16 6.31 0.28
N ALA A 64 -3.15 6.89 -0.39
CA ALA A 64 -3.21 8.33 -0.66
C ALA A 64 -3.23 9.18 0.62
N PHE A 65 -3.88 8.68 1.69
CA PHE A 65 -4.05 9.40 2.96
C PHE A 65 -3.17 8.84 4.09
N ALA A 66 -2.27 7.92 3.78
CA ALA A 66 -1.31 7.38 4.74
C ALA A 66 -0.32 8.44 5.24
N SER A 67 0.03 8.34 6.52
CA SER A 67 1.06 9.15 7.17
C SER A 67 2.06 8.26 7.89
N LEU A 68 3.30 8.71 8.04
CA LEU A 68 4.32 7.99 8.81
C LEU A 68 3.85 7.73 10.26
N GLY A 69 3.08 8.65 10.83
CA GLY A 69 2.49 8.50 12.16
C GLY A 69 1.46 7.36 12.28
N ASP A 70 1.02 6.76 11.18
CA ASP A 70 0.21 5.54 11.21
C ASP A 70 1.08 4.29 11.52
N VAL A 71 2.40 4.37 11.33
CA VAL A 71 3.34 3.23 11.39
C VAL A 71 4.39 3.39 12.50
N ILE A 72 4.79 4.62 12.82
CA ILE A 72 5.87 4.91 13.77
C ILE A 72 5.35 5.60 15.03
N ASP A 73 6.03 5.34 16.14
CA ASP A 73 6.00 6.14 17.37
C ASP A 73 7.37 6.77 17.59
N TYR A 74 7.39 7.89 18.33
CA TYR A 74 8.64 8.51 18.73
C TYR A 74 8.62 8.95 20.18
N LYS A 75 9.78 8.89 20.83
CA LYS A 75 10.00 9.43 22.17
C LYS A 75 11.02 10.56 22.08
N VAL A 76 10.73 11.66 22.76
CA VAL A 76 11.62 12.81 22.85
C VAL A 76 12.14 12.90 24.27
N HIS A 77 13.46 12.94 24.41
CA HIS A 77 14.12 13.16 25.69
C HIS A 77 15.25 14.16 25.54
N THR A 78 15.71 14.67 26.68
CA THR A 78 16.79 15.65 26.74
C THR A 78 18.03 14.98 27.28
N GLU A 79 19.11 15.05 26.51
CA GLU A 79 20.43 14.57 26.89
C GLU A 79 21.37 15.75 27.14
N LEU A 80 22.31 15.59 28.07
CA LEU A 80 23.40 16.55 28.24
C LEU A 80 24.43 16.32 27.15
N VAL A 81 24.90 17.39 26.53
CA VAL A 81 25.98 17.29 25.53
C VAL A 81 27.28 17.07 26.28
N THR A 82 27.99 16.00 25.93
CA THR A 82 29.31 15.69 26.48
C THR A 82 30.41 15.86 25.43
N ASP A 83 31.63 16.16 25.88
CA ASP A 83 32.84 16.12 25.05
C ASP A 83 33.31 14.68 24.78
N SER A 84 34.39 14.53 24.02
CA SER A 84 35.01 13.22 23.72
C SER A 84 35.53 12.47 24.94
N ASP A 85 35.73 13.17 26.06
CA ASP A 85 36.26 12.64 27.32
C ASP A 85 35.13 12.36 28.34
N GLY A 86 33.86 12.63 27.98
CA GLY A 86 32.67 12.39 28.79
C GLY A 86 32.28 13.53 29.73
N ASN A 87 32.93 14.70 29.66
CA ASN A 87 32.58 15.85 30.48
C ASN A 87 31.39 16.62 29.89
N VAL A 88 30.48 17.10 30.74
CA VAL A 88 29.33 17.90 30.32
C VAL A 88 29.79 19.25 29.79
N LEU A 89 29.40 19.58 28.56
CA LEU A 89 29.65 20.89 27.96
C LEU A 89 28.74 21.94 28.60
N LEU A 90 29.35 23.06 28.98
CA LEU A 90 28.68 24.22 29.53
C LEU A 90 28.54 25.33 28.48
N ASP A 91 27.47 26.11 28.57
CA ASP A 91 27.26 27.31 27.77
C ASP A 91 28.10 28.50 28.30
N THR A 92 28.00 29.66 27.65
CA THR A 92 28.72 30.89 28.06
C THR A 92 28.33 31.39 29.47
N ASN A 93 27.29 30.83 30.09
CA ASN A 93 26.81 31.16 31.43
C ASN A 93 27.04 30.01 32.44
N ASP A 94 27.96 29.08 32.15
CA ASP A 94 28.26 27.91 32.96
C ASP A 94 27.07 26.94 33.17
N LYS A 95 26.09 26.93 32.26
CA LYS A 95 24.94 26.01 32.33
C LYS A 95 25.12 24.82 31.40
N PRO A 96 24.76 23.60 31.81
CA PRO A 96 24.82 22.42 30.95
C PRO A 96 24.05 22.58 29.65
N ILE A 97 24.72 22.33 28.52
CA ILE A 97 24.08 22.31 27.21
C ILE A 97 23.21 21.06 27.11
N LYS A 98 21.96 21.27 26.73
CA LYS A 98 20.93 20.24 26.55
C LYS A 98 20.64 20.03 25.08
N LYS A 99 20.62 18.78 24.62
CA LYS A 99 20.21 18.38 23.27
C LYS A 99 18.88 17.63 23.35
N HIS A 100 17.96 17.98 22.45
CA HIS A 100 16.76 17.19 22.23
C HIS A 100 17.09 16.03 21.30
N VAL A 101 16.87 14.81 21.79
CA VAL A 101 17.05 13.57 21.03
C VAL A 101 15.67 12.95 20.83
N SER A 102 15.43 12.46 19.61
CA SER A 102 14.19 11.79 19.24
C SER A 102 14.50 10.36 18.83
N ASP A 103 14.03 9.39 19.60
CA ASP A 103 14.10 7.98 19.25
C ASP A 103 12.82 7.56 18.53
N ILE A 104 12.97 6.90 17.38
CA ILE A 104 11.85 6.47 16.52
C ILE A 104 11.75 4.95 16.55
N TYR A 105 10.53 4.45 16.73
CA TYR A 105 10.21 3.03 16.80
C TYR A 105 9.00 2.71 15.93
N LEU A 106 8.84 1.44 15.54
CA LEU A 106 7.59 0.97 14.95
C LEU A 106 6.53 0.83 16.03
N LYS A 107 5.28 1.12 15.68
CA LYS A 107 4.13 0.72 16.48
C LYS A 107 4.05 -0.81 16.62
N PRO A 108 3.25 -1.33 17.57
CA PRO A 108 2.93 -2.75 17.63
C PRO A 108 2.44 -3.26 16.26
N SER A 109 2.92 -4.44 15.86
CA SER A 109 2.71 -4.99 14.50
C SER A 109 1.24 -5.16 14.12
N ASP A 110 0.37 -5.40 15.11
CA ASP A 110 -1.09 -5.51 14.99
C ASP A 110 -1.80 -4.17 14.80
N GLN A 111 -1.12 -3.05 15.07
CA GLN A 111 -1.61 -1.68 14.87
C GLN A 111 -1.14 -1.08 13.54
N ILE A 112 -0.27 -1.78 12.80
CA ILE A 112 0.30 -1.31 11.54
C ILE A 112 -0.46 -1.95 10.37
N ASP A 113 -1.05 -1.11 9.50
CA ASP A 113 -1.49 -1.55 8.18
C ASP A 113 -0.26 -1.63 7.24
N TRP A 114 0.30 -2.83 7.12
CA TRP A 114 1.49 -3.09 6.30
C TRP A 114 1.28 -2.81 4.81
N SER A 115 0.03 -2.69 4.33
CA SER A 115 -0.25 -2.32 2.93
C SER A 115 0.18 -0.88 2.59
N LEU A 116 0.47 -0.06 3.60
CA LEU A 116 0.97 1.31 3.46
C LEU A 116 2.50 1.37 3.34
N VAL A 117 3.20 0.32 3.75
CA VAL A 117 4.65 0.31 3.91
C VAL A 117 5.33 -0.21 2.64
N GLN A 118 6.17 0.63 2.03
CA GLN A 118 6.99 0.24 0.90
C GLN A 118 8.27 -0.46 1.34
N GLU A 119 8.91 0.02 2.41
CA GLU A 119 10.21 -0.48 2.85
C GLU A 119 10.40 -0.26 4.36
N VAL A 120 10.91 -1.29 5.04
CA VAL A 120 11.37 -1.21 6.43
C VAL A 120 12.68 -1.95 6.56
N HIS A 121 13.71 -1.28 7.08
CA HIS A 121 14.98 -1.91 7.40
C HIS A 121 15.70 -1.14 8.53
N ARG A 122 16.77 -1.74 9.07
CA ARG A 122 17.66 -1.09 10.03
C ARG A 122 18.97 -0.74 9.35
N GLY A 123 19.19 0.55 9.12
CA GLY A 123 20.43 1.10 8.57
C GLY A 123 21.50 1.32 9.65
N LYS A 124 22.62 1.90 9.24
CA LYS A 124 23.73 2.26 10.14
C LYS A 124 23.30 3.21 11.25
N ASP A 125 22.39 4.13 10.92
CA ASP A 125 21.98 5.23 11.79
C ASP A 125 20.60 5.00 12.45
N GLY A 126 19.97 3.85 12.21
CA GLY A 126 18.70 3.49 12.88
C GLY A 126 17.65 2.87 11.98
N LEU A 127 16.40 2.95 12.43
CA LEU A 127 15.23 2.43 11.73
C LEU A 127 14.91 3.33 10.53
N VAL A 128 14.76 2.73 9.35
CA VAL A 128 14.30 3.38 8.13
C VAL A 128 12.95 2.81 7.76
N VAL A 129 11.96 3.70 7.60
CA VAL A 129 10.59 3.35 7.18
C VAL A 129 10.22 4.24 6.01
N LYS A 130 9.72 3.61 4.94
CA LYS A 130 9.23 4.29 3.75
C LYS A 130 7.82 3.82 3.45
N LEU A 131 6.92 4.76 3.22
CA LEU A 131 5.55 4.48 2.75
C LEU A 131 5.50 4.45 1.22
N PHE A 132 4.45 3.85 0.67
CA PHE A 132 4.16 3.95 -0.75
C PHE A 132 3.94 5.41 -1.19
N ASP A 133 4.06 5.67 -2.50
CA ASP A 133 3.94 7.01 -3.05
C ASP A 133 2.49 7.52 -2.98
N ASN A 134 2.22 8.37 -1.99
CA ASN A 134 0.92 8.99 -1.78
C ASN A 134 0.46 9.85 -2.97
N GLN A 135 1.38 10.48 -3.72
CA GLN A 135 1.01 11.31 -4.88
C GLN A 135 0.51 10.45 -6.02
N ARG A 136 1.20 9.34 -6.29
CA ARG A 136 0.77 8.36 -7.29
C ARG A 136 -0.56 7.72 -6.91
N ALA A 137 -0.72 7.32 -5.66
CA ALA A 137 -1.99 6.77 -5.15
C ALA A 137 -3.15 7.77 -5.32
N LYS A 138 -2.94 9.05 -5.00
CA LYS A 138 -3.92 10.12 -5.24
C LYS A 138 -4.26 10.27 -6.72
N ALA A 139 -3.27 10.20 -7.60
CA ALA A 139 -3.48 10.33 -9.04
C ALA A 139 -4.36 9.21 -9.59
N GLU A 140 -4.08 7.96 -9.22
CA GLU A 140 -4.90 6.80 -9.62
C GLU A 140 -6.30 6.86 -9.02
N LEU A 141 -6.43 7.26 -7.75
CA LEU A 141 -7.73 7.46 -7.12
C LEU A 141 -8.55 8.54 -7.83
N MET A 142 -7.95 9.70 -8.15
CA MET A 142 -8.64 10.76 -8.89
C MET A 142 -9.07 10.30 -10.28
N LYS A 143 -8.26 9.49 -10.94
CA LYS A 143 -8.61 8.90 -12.25
C LYS A 143 -9.81 7.97 -12.11
N TYR A 144 -9.78 7.06 -11.13
CA TYR A 144 -10.90 6.17 -10.83
C TYR A 144 -12.20 6.95 -10.58
N LEU A 145 -12.15 8.01 -9.75
CA LEU A 145 -13.32 8.85 -9.47
C LEU A 145 -13.85 9.60 -10.70
N LYS A 146 -12.96 10.01 -11.62
CA LYS A 146 -13.35 10.66 -12.89
C LYS A 146 -14.01 9.68 -13.85
N ASP A 147 -13.48 8.47 -13.94
CA ASP A 147 -13.97 7.41 -14.83
C ASP A 147 -15.29 6.81 -14.31
N ASN A 148 -15.50 6.83 -13.00
CA ASN A 148 -16.69 6.34 -12.31
C ASN A 148 -17.53 7.50 -11.74
N LYS A 149 -17.66 8.62 -12.48
CA LYS A 149 -18.58 9.71 -12.13
C LYS A 149 -20.01 9.14 -11.99
N ALA A 150 -20.37 8.74 -10.78
CA ALA A 150 -21.74 8.70 -10.35
C ALA A 150 -22.22 10.14 -10.29
N ASP A 151 -23.40 10.40 -10.84
CA ASP A 151 -24.13 11.65 -10.58
C ASP A 151 -24.19 11.88 -9.05
N GLY A 152 -23.45 12.86 -8.56
CA GLY A 152 -23.49 13.30 -7.17
C GLY A 152 -22.18 13.11 -6.41
N ASP A 153 -21.79 14.14 -5.67
CA ASP A 153 -20.62 14.25 -4.77
C ASP A 153 -20.47 13.13 -3.71
N ASP A 154 -21.34 12.13 -3.71
CA ASP A 154 -21.53 11.17 -2.62
C ASP A 154 -20.44 10.09 -2.54
N VAL A 155 -19.91 9.61 -3.67
CA VAL A 155 -18.88 8.54 -3.70
C VAL A 155 -17.55 9.03 -3.11
N THR A 156 -17.13 10.24 -3.48
CA THR A 156 -15.90 10.87 -2.98
C THR A 156 -15.98 11.10 -1.47
N ILE A 157 -17.14 11.53 -0.98
CA ILE A 157 -17.38 11.79 0.43
C ILE A 157 -17.37 10.48 1.24
N ASN A 158 -17.96 9.40 0.72
CA ASN A 158 -18.02 8.12 1.43
C ASN A 158 -16.65 7.42 1.53
N LEU A 159 -15.82 7.47 0.48
CA LEU A 159 -14.46 6.91 0.51
C LEU A 159 -13.53 7.67 1.47
N ILE A 160 -13.66 9.00 1.54
CA ILE A 160 -12.88 9.83 2.48
C ILE A 160 -13.37 9.63 3.93
N ARG A 161 -14.69 9.46 4.14
CA ARG A 161 -15.28 9.24 5.46
C ARG A 161 -15.05 7.84 6.02
N SER A 162 -14.95 6.81 5.19
CA SER A 162 -14.68 5.44 5.67
C SER A 162 -13.25 5.31 6.21
N ASP A 163 -12.27 5.90 5.52
CA ASP A 163 -10.87 5.90 5.97
C ASP A 163 -10.71 6.70 7.28
N ARG A 164 -11.33 7.89 7.39
CA ARG A 164 -11.29 8.67 8.64
C ARG A 164 -12.00 7.99 9.81
N ARG A 165 -13.16 7.35 9.58
CA ARG A 165 -13.90 6.64 10.66
C ARG A 165 -13.13 5.44 11.21
N ASN A 166 -12.32 4.75 10.39
CA ASN A 166 -11.44 3.70 10.87
C ASN A 166 -10.27 4.22 11.72
N LYS A 167 -9.83 5.47 11.52
CA LYS A 167 -8.76 6.08 12.34
C LYS A 167 -9.24 6.56 13.72
N ASP A 168 -10.49 7.00 13.84
CA ASP A 168 -11.06 7.54 15.10
C ASP A 168 -11.82 6.49 15.95
N GLY A 169 -11.94 5.24 15.48
CA GLY A 169 -12.88 4.23 15.96
C GLY A 169 -12.51 3.44 17.22
N ASN A 170 -11.41 3.73 17.93
CA ASN A 170 -11.02 2.95 19.13
C ASN A 170 -10.92 3.77 20.44
N GLN A 171 -11.75 4.80 20.59
CA GLN A 171 -11.95 5.45 21.89
C GLN A 171 -13.44 5.71 22.11
N ARG A 172 -14.21 4.68 22.49
CA ARG A 172 -15.51 4.86 23.17
C ARG A 172 -16.20 3.59 23.68
N GLU A 173 -15.50 2.53 24.11
CA GLU A 173 -16.15 1.50 24.92
C GLU A 173 -15.26 1.03 26.09
N SER A 174 -15.44 1.70 27.23
CA SER A 174 -15.49 1.10 28.57
C SER A 174 -15.77 2.20 29.59
N GLY A 175 -16.97 2.77 29.49
CA GLY A 175 -17.63 3.39 30.62
C GLY A 175 -18.54 2.34 31.28
N GLN A 176 -18.21 2.03 32.54
CA GLN A 176 -19.03 1.44 33.60
C GLN A 176 -19.25 -0.07 33.67
N SER A 177 -18.71 -0.66 34.76
CA SER A 177 -19.27 -1.63 35.74
C SER A 177 -18.06 -2.02 36.63
N ASP A 178 -17.93 -1.83 37.94
CA ASP A 178 -18.82 -1.59 39.08
C ASP A 178 -18.19 -0.55 40.04
#